data_AF-A0A7C7VLJ1-F1
#
_entry.id   AF-A0A7C7VLJ1-F1
#
_cell.length_a   1.000
_cell.length_b   1.000
_cell.length_c   1.000
_cell.angle_alpha   90.00
_cell.angle_beta   90.00
_cell.angle_gamma   90.00
#
_symmetry.space_group_name_H-M   'P 1'
#
loop_
_entity.id
_entity.type
_entity.pdbx_description
1 polymer ?
#
loop_
_entity_poly.entity_id
_entity_poly.type
_entity_poly.pdbx_seq_one_letter_code
_entity_poly.pdbx_strand_id
1 'polypeptide(L)'
;METFLSIKKVRINTFPKDTRTYIVECERYSATLKEYLLTFEALEKYGNAQEKQEIDKEKPLKSLNLAIFAIEEALDIHESMMLNIEETKSHYLIPQAMRDLTFMREFLVRLLDQLKDRKREVC
;
A
#
# COMPACT_ATOMS: atom_id res chain seq x y z
N MET A 1 12.91 4.86 26.76
CA MET A 1 11.93 5.40 25.78
C MET A 1 12.28 6.82 25.34
N GLU A 2 12.94 7.62 26.20
CA GLU A 2 13.41 8.98 25.86
C GLU A 2 14.51 9.03 24.79
N THR A 3 15.35 7.99 24.70
CA THR A 3 16.47 7.93 23.74
C THR A 3 16.02 7.82 22.28
N PHE A 4 14.81 7.33 22.01
CA PHE A 4 14.27 7.22 20.64
C PHE A 4 13.71 8.56 20.14
N LEU A 5 13.24 9.40 21.06
CA LEU A 5 12.70 10.73 20.75
C LEU A 5 13.80 11.78 20.57
N SER A 6 15.00 11.57 21.14
CA SER A 6 16.14 12.47 20.95
C SER A 6 16.77 12.37 19.54
N ILE A 7 16.57 11.25 18.84
CA ILE A 7 17.07 11.04 17.46
C ILE A 7 16.34 11.95 16.47
N LYS A 8 15.07 12.28 16.70
CA LYS A 8 14.29 13.16 15.81
C LYS A 8 14.84 14.60 15.71
N LYS A 9 15.64 15.05 16.68
CA LYS A 9 16.22 16.41 16.71
C LYS A 9 17.65 16.49 16.16
N VAL A 10 18.29 15.36 15.89
CA VAL A 10 19.64 15.33 15.31
C VAL A 10 19.52 15.46 13.80
N ARG A 11 19.48 16.72 13.35
CA ARG A 11 19.82 17.22 12.01
C ARG A 11 19.85 16.15 10.91
N ILE A 12 18.74 16.07 10.19
CA ILE A 12 18.55 15.33 8.92
C ILE A 12 19.61 15.71 7.86
N ASN A 13 20.35 16.81 8.05
CA ASN A 13 21.39 17.30 7.14
C ASN A 13 22.80 16.73 7.37
N THR A 14 22.99 15.76 8.28
CA THR A 14 24.33 15.24 8.65
C THR A 14 24.45 13.72 8.58
N PHE A 15 23.52 13.04 7.92
CA PHE A 15 23.65 11.60 7.69
C PHE A 15 24.48 11.33 6.43
N PRO A 16 25.49 10.45 6.48
CA PRO A 16 26.16 9.97 5.27
C PRO A 16 25.13 9.53 4.22
N LYS A 17 25.40 9.76 2.93
CA LYS A 17 24.49 9.43 1.81
C LYS A 17 23.98 7.97 1.88
N ASP A 18 24.81 7.08 2.44
CA ASP A 18 24.51 5.66 2.65
C ASP A 18 23.42 5.43 3.70
N THR A 19 23.37 6.23 4.77
CA THR A 19 22.34 6.11 5.82
C THR A 19 20.96 6.55 5.31
N ARG A 20 20.88 7.62 4.52
CA ARG A 20 19.61 8.06 3.90
C ARG A 20 19.07 7.00 2.93
N THR A 21 19.96 6.40 2.14
CA THR A 21 19.61 5.31 1.23
C THR A 21 19.08 4.09 1.98
N TYR A 22 19.70 3.76 3.12
CA TYR A 22 19.26 2.67 3.98
C TYR A 22 17.89 2.94 4.63
N ILE A 23 17.65 4.15 5.13
CA ILE A 23 16.35 4.56 5.70
C ILE A 23 15.23 4.37 4.67
N VAL A 24 15.41 4.86 3.45
CA VAL A 24 14.40 4.73 2.38
C VAL A 24 14.15 3.27 2.00
N GLU A 25 15.17 2.41 2.04
CA GLU A 25 14.95 0.98 1.85
C GLU A 25 14.15 0.34 2.99
N CYS A 26 14.42 0.70 4.25
CA CYS A 26 13.62 0.24 5.38
C CYS A 26 12.16 0.71 5.28
N GLU A 27 11.94 1.97 4.89
CA GLU A 27 10.61 2.53 4.63
C GLU A 27 9.90 1.77 3.51
N ARG A 28 10.61 1.47 2.41
CA ARG A 28 10.10 0.64 1.31
C ARG A 28 9.63 -0.73 1.81
N TYR A 29 10.48 -1.45 2.55
CA TYR A 29 10.09 -2.76 3.09
C TYR A 29 8.88 -2.68 4.03
N SER A 30 8.81 -1.64 4.87
CA SER A 30 7.68 -1.43 5.76
C SER A 30 6.39 -1.13 5.01
N ALA A 31 6.45 -0.29 3.97
CA ALA A 31 5.31 0.06 3.12
C ALA A 31 4.83 -1.17 2.34
N THR A 32 5.74 -1.92 1.72
CA THR A 32 5.42 -3.18 1.02
C THR A 32 4.74 -4.17 1.95
N LEU A 33 5.22 -4.36 3.19
CA LEU A 33 4.55 -5.24 4.15
C LEU A 33 3.14 -4.75 4.48
N LYS A 34 2.94 -3.44 4.66
CA LYS A 34 1.63 -2.87 4.95
C LYS A 34 0.66 -3.06 3.77
N GLU A 35 1.11 -2.89 2.53
CA GLU A 35 0.34 -3.16 1.32
C GLU A 35 -0.12 -4.62 1.23
N TYR A 36 0.75 -5.58 1.56
CA TYR A 36 0.37 -6.99 1.61
C TYR A 36 -0.72 -7.24 2.65
N LEU A 37 -0.59 -6.67 3.85
CA LEU A 37 -1.61 -6.83 4.90
C LEU A 37 -2.97 -6.27 4.47
N LEU A 38 -2.99 -5.08 3.87
CA LEU A 38 -4.21 -4.47 3.34
C LEU A 38 -4.82 -5.29 2.19
N THR A 39 -3.97 -5.88 1.33
CA THR A 39 -4.43 -6.78 0.26
C THR A 39 -5.07 -8.04 0.84
N PHE A 40 -4.47 -8.64 1.87
CA PHE A 40 -5.07 -9.79 2.56
C PHE A 40 -6.39 -9.44 3.24
N GLU A 41 -6.47 -8.28 3.89
CA GLU A 41 -7.72 -7.79 4.46
C GLU A 41 -8.79 -7.64 3.37
N ALA A 42 -8.46 -7.02 2.23
CA ALA A 42 -9.40 -6.88 1.13
C ALA A 42 -9.91 -8.23 0.60
N LEU A 43 -9.02 -9.23 0.46
CA LEU A 43 -9.39 -10.59 0.06
C LEU A 43 -10.33 -11.25 1.09
N GLU A 44 -10.04 -11.11 2.38
CA GLU A 44 -10.89 -11.62 3.45
C GLU A 44 -12.29 -10.97 3.40
N LYS A 45 -12.35 -9.64 3.24
CA LYS A 45 -13.63 -8.92 3.13
C LYS A 45 -14.38 -9.32 1.86
N TYR A 46 -13.69 -9.51 0.75
CA TYR A 46 -14.29 -9.98 -0.49
C TYR A 46 -14.87 -11.39 -0.36
N GLY A 47 -14.14 -12.34 0.22
CA GLY A 47 -14.65 -13.69 0.49
C GLY A 47 -15.90 -13.67 1.38
N ASN A 48 -15.87 -12.86 2.44
CA ASN A 48 -17.03 -12.61 3.30
C ASN A 48 -18.24 -12.03 2.53
N ALA A 49 -18.00 -11.23 1.48
CA ALA A 49 -19.07 -10.68 0.65
C ALA A 49 -19.71 -11.76 -0.22
N GLN A 50 -18.91 -12.68 -0.76
CA GLN A 50 -19.38 -13.78 -1.60
C GLN A 50 -20.25 -14.77 -0.81
N GLU A 51 -19.83 -15.15 0.40
CA GLU A 51 -20.59 -16.11 1.23
C GLU A 51 -21.96 -15.59 1.67
N LYS A 52 -22.12 -14.26 1.77
CA LYS A 52 -23.35 -13.63 2.29
C LYS A 52 -24.29 -13.17 1.19
N GLN A 53 -23.94 -13.38 -0.08
CA GLN A 53 -24.66 -12.84 -1.24
C GLN A 53 -26.11 -13.34 -1.35
N GLU A 54 -26.39 -14.58 -0.91
CA GLU A 54 -27.72 -15.18 -1.00
C GLU A 54 -28.62 -14.92 0.22
N ILE A 55 -28.06 -14.40 1.32
CA ILE A 55 -28.76 -14.30 2.61
C ILE A 55 -29.31 -12.89 2.85
N ASP A 56 -28.54 -11.85 2.51
CA ASP A 56 -28.84 -10.46 2.86
C ASP A 56 -28.02 -9.54 1.96
N LYS A 57 -28.65 -8.74 1.09
CA LYS A 57 -27.95 -7.89 0.13
C LYS A 57 -27.13 -6.76 0.78
N GLU A 58 -27.44 -6.35 2.00
CA GLU A 58 -26.80 -5.20 2.64
C GLU A 58 -25.40 -5.55 3.19
N LYS A 59 -25.22 -6.80 3.63
CA LYS A 59 -23.94 -7.30 4.19
C LYS A 59 -22.81 -7.43 3.15
N PRO A 60 -23.03 -8.02 1.95
CA PRO A 60 -22.05 -8.03 0.86
C PRO A 60 -21.60 -6.62 0.48
N LEU A 61 -22.53 -5.66 0.45
CA LEU A 61 -22.21 -4.28 0.08
C LEU A 61 -21.27 -3.62 1.10
N LYS A 62 -21.53 -3.82 2.39
CA LYS A 62 -20.63 -3.36 3.46
C LYS A 62 -19.25 -4.01 3.36
N SER A 63 -19.19 -5.33 3.15
CA SER A 63 -17.92 -6.05 3.00
C SER A 63 -17.13 -5.59 1.76
N LEU A 64 -17.80 -5.36 0.62
CA LEU A 64 -17.16 -4.81 -0.57
C LEU A 64 -16.64 -3.40 -0.35
N ASN A 65 -17.37 -2.54 0.36
CA ASN A 65 -16.88 -1.21 0.73
C ASN A 65 -15.60 -1.26 1.56
N LEU A 66 -15.53 -2.19 2.52
CA LEU A 66 -14.33 -2.37 3.34
C LEU A 66 -13.15 -2.90 2.51
N ALA A 67 -13.41 -3.84 1.58
CA ALA A 67 -12.39 -4.33 0.66
C ALA A 67 -11.83 -3.21 -0.24
N ILE A 68 -12.73 -2.39 -0.81
CA ILE A 68 -12.37 -1.23 -1.63
C ILE A 68 -11.51 -0.25 -0.82
N PHE A 69 -11.93 0.09 0.39
CA PHE A 69 -11.21 1.02 1.26
C PHE A 69 -9.78 0.52 1.57
N ALA A 70 -9.61 -0.77 1.86
CA ALA A 70 -8.29 -1.34 2.13
C ALA A 70 -7.36 -1.26 0.91
N ILE A 71 -7.87 -1.47 -0.30
CA ILE A 71 -7.06 -1.34 -1.54
C ILE A 71 -6.77 0.14 -1.86
N GLU A 72 -7.70 1.06 -1.60
CA GLU A 72 -7.45 2.50 -1.73
C GLU A 72 -6.33 2.95 -0.76
N GLU A 73 -6.36 2.51 0.50
CA GLU A 73 -5.27 2.79 1.45
C GLU A 73 -3.93 2.18 0.97
N ALA A 74 -3.95 0.97 0.42
CA ALA A 74 -2.74 0.33 -0.12
C ALA A 74 -2.15 1.13 -1.28
N LEU A 75 -2.99 1.66 -2.17
CA LEU A 75 -2.56 2.51 -3.27
C LEU A 75 -1.93 3.82 -2.78
N ASP A 76 -2.54 4.49 -1.80
CA ASP A 76 -2.01 5.74 -1.24
C ASP A 76 -0.60 5.54 -0.63
N ILE A 77 -0.41 4.43 0.10
CA ILE A 77 0.89 4.04 0.65
C ILE A 77 1.90 3.78 -0.48
N HIS A 78 1.47 3.05 -1.50
CA HIS A 78 2.31 2.66 -2.62
C HIS A 78 2.80 3.87 -3.42
N GLU A 79 1.90 4.82 -3.73
CA GLU A 79 2.24 6.03 -4.48
C GLU A 79 3.19 6.92 -3.68
N SER A 80 2.98 7.05 -2.36
CA SER A 80 3.91 7.76 -1.47
C SER A 80 5.30 7.12 -1.44
N MET A 81 5.36 5.79 -1.41
CA MET A 81 6.63 5.05 -1.46
C MET A 81 7.35 5.23 -2.81
N MET A 82 6.63 5.18 -3.94
CA MET A 82 7.21 5.43 -5.26
C MET A 82 7.85 6.82 -5.35
N LEU A 83 7.14 7.86 -4.89
CA LEU A 83 7.65 9.23 -4.87
C LEU A 83 8.94 9.36 -4.04
N ASN A 84 8.97 8.79 -2.83
CA ASN A 84 10.15 8.85 -1.96
C ASN A 84 11.38 8.15 -2.58
N ILE A 85 11.15 7.04 -3.29
CA ILE A 85 12.20 6.31 -4.01
C ILE A 85 12.72 7.12 -5.21
N GLU A 86 11.83 7.72 -6.00
CA GLU A 86 12.21 8.59 -7.12
C GLU A 86 13.07 9.77 -6.64
N GLU A 87 12.65 10.45 -5.58
CA GLU A 87 13.36 11.60 -5.02
C GLU A 87 14.74 11.22 -4.45
N THR A 88 14.82 10.10 -3.72
CA THR A 88 16.06 9.73 -3.01
C THR A 88 17.05 8.97 -3.89
N LYS A 89 16.56 8.23 -4.89
CA LYS A 89 17.41 7.33 -5.71
C LYS A 89 17.57 7.76 -7.16
N SER A 90 17.06 8.92 -7.56
CA SER A 90 17.18 9.55 -8.90
C SER A 90 18.55 9.38 -9.60
N HIS A 91 19.64 9.30 -8.83
CA HIS A 91 21.01 9.18 -9.34
C HIS A 91 21.57 7.75 -9.47
N TYR A 92 20.83 6.70 -9.13
CA TYR A 92 21.29 5.29 -9.16
C TYR A 92 20.41 4.41 -10.06
N LEU A 93 20.73 3.11 -10.17
CA LEU A 93 19.97 2.09 -10.93
C LEU A 93 18.55 1.86 -10.36
N ILE A 94 17.68 2.84 -10.57
CA ILE A 94 16.22 2.86 -10.38
C ILE A 94 15.44 1.87 -11.26
N PRO A 95 15.88 1.49 -12.49
CA PRO A 95 14.97 0.83 -13.44
C PRO A 95 14.33 -0.46 -12.96
N GLN A 96 15.04 -1.30 -12.19
CA GLN A 96 14.45 -2.55 -11.69
C GLN A 96 13.44 -2.29 -10.57
N ALA A 97 13.80 -1.48 -9.57
CA ALA A 97 12.92 -1.18 -8.45
C ALA A 97 11.62 -0.49 -8.93
N MET A 98 11.71 0.47 -9.86
CA MET A 98 10.52 1.12 -10.40
C MET A 98 9.67 0.22 -11.27
N ARG A 99 10.27 -0.75 -11.98
CA ARG A 99 9.49 -1.78 -12.69
C ARG A 99 8.67 -2.61 -11.70
N ASP A 100 9.29 -3.08 -10.63
CA ASP A 100 8.63 -3.92 -9.63
C ASP A 100 7.50 -3.16 -8.92
N LEU A 101 7.75 -1.88 -8.58
CA LEU A 101 6.73 -0.99 -8.01
C LEU A 101 5.59 -0.72 -9.00
N THR A 102 5.90 -0.40 -10.26
CA THR A 102 4.88 -0.18 -11.29
C THR A 102 3.99 -1.42 -11.46
N PHE A 103 4.56 -2.61 -11.43
CA PHE A 103 3.80 -3.85 -11.50
C PHE A 103 2.85 -4.02 -10.31
N MET A 104 3.32 -3.75 -9.09
CA MET A 104 2.47 -3.80 -7.88
C MET A 104 1.35 -2.75 -7.93
N ARG A 105 1.66 -1.53 -8.41
CA ARG A 105 0.66 -0.49 -8.63
C ARG A 105 -0.41 -0.94 -9.62
N GLU A 106 -0.02 -1.50 -10.76
CA GLU A 106 -0.98 -2.03 -11.74
C GLU A 106 -1.87 -3.13 -11.15
N PHE A 107 -1.29 -4.02 -10.34
CA PHE A 107 -2.05 -5.04 -9.64
C PHE A 107 -3.12 -4.44 -8.72
N LEU A 108 -2.73 -3.47 -7.87
CA LEU A 108 -3.64 -2.82 -6.94
C LEU A 108 -4.78 -2.06 -7.66
N VAL A 109 -4.46 -1.35 -8.74
CA VAL A 109 -5.45 -0.64 -9.57
C VAL A 109 -6.46 -1.63 -10.17
N ARG A 110 -5.97 -2.72 -10.79
CA ARG A 110 -6.86 -3.73 -11.38
C ARG A 110 -7.76 -4.40 -10.34
N LEU A 111 -7.22 -4.68 -9.16
CA LEU A 111 -7.98 -5.25 -8.06
C LEU A 111 -9.07 -4.28 -7.57
N LEU A 112 -8.74 -2.99 -7.45
CA LEU A 112 -9.71 -1.95 -7.10
C LEU A 112 -10.85 -1.85 -8.11
N ASP A 113 -10.52 -1.84 -9.40
CA ASP A 113 -11.52 -1.80 -10.48
C ASP A 113 -12.45 -3.00 -10.43
N GLN A 114 -11.91 -4.21 -10.25
CA GLN A 114 -12.69 -5.45 -10.09
C GLN A 114 -13.64 -5.37 -8.89
N LEU A 115 -13.17 -4.86 -7.74
CA LEU A 115 -14.02 -4.70 -6.55
C LEU A 115 -15.13 -3.66 -6.78
N LYS A 116 -14.82 -2.55 -7.46
CA LYS A 116 -15.78 -1.51 -7.81
C LYS A 116 -16.82 -2.01 -8.80
N ASP A 117 -16.42 -2.79 -9.81
CA ASP A 117 -17.34 -3.41 -10.76
C ASP A 117 -18.25 -4.42 -10.05
N ARG A 118 -17.69 -5.28 -9.20
CA ARG A 118 -18.50 -6.23 -8.42
C ARG A 118 -19.49 -5.53 -7.50
N LYS A 119 -19.11 -4.41 -6.89
CA LYS A 119 -20.03 -3.59 -6.09
C LYS A 119 -21.20 -3.08 -6.94
N ARG A 120 -20.97 -2.64 -8.18
CA ARG A 120 -22.04 -2.19 -9.08
C ARG A 120 -23.00 -3.31 -9.48
N GLU A 121 -22.54 -4.55 -9.57
CA GLU A 121 -23.39 -5.73 -9.84
C GLU A 121 -24.28 -6.11 -8.66
N VAL A 122 -23.85 -5.78 -7.43
CA VAL A 122 -24.59 -6.09 -6.19
C VAL A 122 -25.58 -4.98 -5.83
N CYS A 123 -25.32 -3.73 -6.24
CA CYS A 123 -26.25 -2.60 -6.16
C CYS A 123 -27.51 -2.83 -7.03
#